data_AF-A0A0C2Z3A3-F1
#
_entry.id   AF-A0A0C2Z3A3-F1
#
_cell.length_a   1.000
_cell.length_b   1.000
_cell.length_c   1.000
_cell.angle_alpha   90.00
_cell.angle_beta   90.00
_cell.angle_gamma   90.00
#
_symmetry.space_group_name_H-M   'P 1'
#
loop_
_entity.id
_entity.type
_entity.pdbx_description
1 polymer ?
#
loop_
_entity_poly.entity_id
_entity_poly.type
_entity_poly.pdbx_seq_one_letter_code
_entity_poly.pdbx_strand_id
1 'polypeptide(L)'
;GGEAKGDEPDLPDIPKLHGLFEAAWNKADKSSQRVKSGSVNPGYCFPKPTLFVNVSTPERKKMYLSNWLSAHALWLSQVNVHSPSKVPLPQMWRDFLNTINTTWLSSTRSASTKSAVLDILGESIVQVAQGLAVAPAEILWQGIQVQVLTLSNPPLWLICSILWELYELSFQYKLYVLDWAIVGHLWSTDEVQLNHQTLLHSIFPGESGLLMWSEPLLQEPHELGMCTASMEITLPYVNNFHELLLA
;
A
#
# COMPACT_ATOMS: atom_id res chain seq x y z
N GLY A 1 3.00 -12.47 24.16
CA GLY A 1 4.18 -11.66 23.87
C GLY A 1 3.85 -10.80 22.69
N GLY A 2 3.70 -9.48 22.91
CA GLY A 2 3.39 -8.54 21.84
C GLY A 2 4.66 -8.20 21.09
N GLU A 3 4.66 -8.43 19.77
CA GLU A 3 5.66 -7.84 18.89
C GLU A 3 5.57 -6.31 19.02
N ALA A 4 6.70 -5.68 19.31
CA ALA A 4 6.82 -4.23 19.26
C ALA A 4 6.47 -3.78 17.84
N LYS A 5 5.51 -2.85 17.72
CA LYS A 5 4.86 -2.40 16.48
C LYS A 5 5.78 -1.56 15.57
N GLY A 6 7.10 -1.80 15.57
CA GLY A 6 8.07 -0.96 14.88
C GLY A 6 9.45 -1.58 14.61
N ASP A 7 9.72 -2.83 15.00
CA ASP A 7 10.99 -3.47 14.64
C ASP A 7 10.87 -4.04 13.23
N GLU A 8 11.11 -3.17 12.26
CA GLU A 8 11.27 -3.56 10.86
C GLU A 8 12.63 -4.26 10.70
N PRO A 9 12.69 -5.42 10.04
CA PRO A 9 13.94 -6.17 9.93
C PRO A 9 14.95 -5.36 9.09
N ASP A 10 16.20 -5.26 9.56
CA ASP A 10 17.30 -4.62 8.82
C ASP A 10 17.71 -5.51 7.63
N LEU A 11 16.93 -5.40 6.55
CA LEU A 11 17.13 -6.12 5.29
C LEU A 11 17.62 -5.14 4.24
N PRO A 12 18.56 -5.55 3.37
CA PRO A 12 19.10 -4.67 2.33
C PRO A 12 18.02 -4.18 1.35
N ASP A 13 16.91 -4.90 1.26
CA ASP A 13 15.78 -4.59 0.38
C ASP A 13 14.81 -3.55 0.97
N ILE A 14 14.91 -3.25 2.27
CA ILE A 14 14.03 -2.31 2.97
C ILE A 14 14.70 -0.93 2.98
N PRO A 15 14.00 0.15 2.55
CA PRO A 15 14.53 1.50 2.61
C PRO A 15 14.92 1.86 4.04
N LYS A 16 16.17 2.32 4.23
CA LYS A 16 16.63 2.76 5.55
C LYS A 16 15.96 4.06 5.95
N LEU A 17 15.57 4.14 7.22
CA LEU A 17 15.02 5.36 7.79
C LEU A 17 16.06 6.49 7.68
N HIS A 18 15.64 7.64 7.17
CA HIS A 18 16.52 8.80 7.11
C HIS A 18 16.79 9.32 8.54
N GLY A 19 18.06 9.60 8.89
CA GLY A 19 18.43 9.99 10.25
C GLY A 19 17.73 11.27 10.79
N LEU A 20 17.30 12.16 9.89
CA LEU A 20 16.47 13.32 10.27
C LEU A 20 15.09 12.90 10.79
N PHE A 21 14.51 11.81 10.28
CA PHE A 21 13.22 11.30 10.75
C PHE A 21 13.35 10.74 12.16
N GLU A 22 14.42 10.02 12.48
CA GLU A 22 14.67 9.56 13.86
C GLU A 22 14.78 10.75 14.83
N ALA A 23 15.53 11.78 14.45
CA ALA A 23 15.67 12.99 15.26
C ALA A 23 14.33 13.72 15.44
N ALA A 24 13.52 13.83 14.39
CA ALA A 24 12.19 14.45 14.46
C ALA A 24 11.22 13.63 15.31
N TRP A 25 11.19 12.31 15.11
CA TRP A 25 10.38 11.37 15.89
C TRP A 25 10.72 11.40 17.37
N ASN A 26 11.99 11.59 17.73
CA ASN A 26 12.42 11.71 19.12
C ASN A 26 11.99 13.04 19.76
N LYS A 27 11.80 14.10 18.96
CA LYS A 27 11.31 15.41 19.43
C LYS A 27 9.79 15.52 19.47
N ALA A 28 9.07 14.65 18.76
CA ALA A 28 7.61 14.67 18.73
C ALA A 28 7.01 14.40 20.13
N ASP A 29 5.99 15.16 20.50
CA ASP A 29 5.21 14.93 21.72
C ASP A 29 4.38 13.65 21.56
N LYS A 30 4.73 12.62 22.34
CA LYS A 30 4.09 11.28 22.34
C LYS A 30 3.10 11.11 23.50
N SER A 31 2.68 12.21 24.15
CA SER A 31 1.78 12.16 25.30
C SER A 31 0.48 11.42 24.96
N SER A 32 0.21 10.34 25.69
CA SER A 32 -1.01 9.56 25.56
C SER A 32 -2.28 10.36 25.90
N GLN A 33 -2.14 11.50 26.57
CA GLN A 33 -3.27 12.39 26.86
C GLN A 33 -3.82 13.11 25.62
N ARG A 34 -3.02 13.22 24.55
CA ARG A 34 -3.47 13.78 23.26
C ARG A 34 -4.01 12.72 22.30
N VAL A 35 -3.66 11.45 22.53
CA VAL A 35 -4.06 10.33 21.65
C VAL A 35 -5.41 9.79 22.13
N LYS A 36 -6.49 10.15 21.41
CA LYS A 36 -7.80 9.53 21.62
C LYS A 36 -7.77 8.08 21.12
N SER A 37 -7.69 7.14 22.05
CA SER A 37 -7.72 5.70 21.76
C SER A 37 -9.00 5.34 20.99
N GLY A 38 -8.86 4.68 19.84
CA GLY A 38 -9.98 4.16 19.04
C GLY A 38 -10.58 5.13 18.02
N SER A 39 -10.05 6.35 17.87
CA SER A 39 -10.57 7.32 16.88
C SER A 39 -10.24 6.95 15.43
N VAL A 40 -9.13 6.25 15.19
CA VAL A 40 -8.70 5.85 13.83
C VAL A 40 -8.15 4.43 13.87
N ASN A 41 -8.78 3.52 13.13
CA ASN A 41 -8.20 2.24 12.79
C ASN A 41 -8.10 2.16 11.25
N PRO A 42 -6.97 2.59 10.66
CA PRO A 42 -6.81 2.57 9.21
C PRO A 42 -6.70 1.13 8.66
N GLY A 43 -6.67 0.12 9.54
CA GLY A 43 -6.55 -1.27 9.17
C GLY A 43 -5.27 -1.56 8.38
N TYR A 44 -5.31 -2.63 7.60
CA TYR A 44 -4.24 -3.03 6.68
C TYR A 44 -4.78 -3.00 5.25
N CYS A 45 -5.05 -1.81 4.73
CA CYS A 45 -5.58 -1.64 3.37
C CYS A 45 -4.62 -2.17 2.29
N PHE A 46 -3.33 -2.25 2.59
CA PHE A 46 -2.33 -2.87 1.73
C PHE A 46 -1.61 -4.00 2.48
N PRO A 47 -1.06 -5.01 1.75
CA PRO A 47 -0.22 -6.02 2.36
C PRO A 47 1.02 -5.39 3.00
N LYS A 48 1.48 -5.95 4.12
CA LYS A 48 2.74 -5.51 4.72
C LYS A 48 3.91 -5.81 3.76
N PRO A 49 4.83 -4.84 3.50
CA PRO A 49 5.97 -5.06 2.62
C PRO A 49 6.84 -6.27 3.02
N THR A 50 7.00 -6.51 4.32
CA THR A 50 7.75 -7.66 4.86
C THR A 50 7.19 -9.02 4.45
N LEU A 51 5.93 -9.10 3.99
CA LEU A 51 5.35 -10.32 3.43
C LEU A 51 6.03 -10.77 2.14
N PHE A 52 6.70 -9.88 1.40
CA PHE A 52 7.35 -10.20 0.13
C PHE A 52 8.84 -10.54 0.30
N VAL A 53 9.47 -10.02 1.36
CA VAL A 53 10.90 -10.24 1.64
C VAL A 53 11.12 -11.49 2.49
N ASN A 54 10.27 -11.74 3.48
CA ASN A 54 10.47 -12.83 4.44
C ASN A 54 10.03 -14.21 3.92
N VAL A 55 9.70 -14.34 2.63
CA VAL A 55 9.27 -15.61 2.05
C VAL A 55 10.49 -16.46 1.72
N SER A 56 10.70 -17.52 2.49
CA SER A 56 11.90 -18.35 2.39
C SER A 56 11.95 -19.26 1.17
N THR A 57 10.80 -19.64 0.59
CA THR A 57 10.76 -20.56 -0.56
C THR A 57 10.52 -19.82 -1.87
N PRO A 58 11.33 -20.08 -2.94
CA PRO A 58 11.17 -19.45 -4.24
C PRO A 58 9.76 -19.59 -4.83
N GLU A 59 9.14 -20.75 -4.67
CA GLU A 59 7.79 -21.05 -5.18
C GLU A 59 6.74 -20.19 -4.51
N ARG A 60 6.88 -19.97 -3.20
CA ARG A 60 5.95 -19.12 -2.44
C ARG A 60 6.21 -17.65 -2.74
N LYS A 61 7.46 -17.23 -2.94
CA LYS A 61 7.80 -15.86 -3.32
C LYS A 61 7.20 -15.52 -4.68
N LYS A 62 7.35 -16.42 -5.66
CA LYS A 62 6.68 -16.34 -6.96
C LYS A 62 5.17 -16.16 -6.82
N MET A 63 4.54 -16.97 -5.98
CA MET A 63 3.09 -16.93 -5.78
C MET A 63 2.62 -15.63 -5.16
N TYR A 64 3.32 -15.12 -4.13
CA TYR A 64 2.99 -13.85 -3.49
C TYR A 64 3.07 -12.70 -4.49
N LEU A 65 4.17 -12.64 -5.25
CA LEU A 65 4.38 -11.60 -6.24
C LEU A 65 3.37 -11.69 -7.38
N SER A 66 3.15 -12.88 -7.94
CA SER A 66 2.20 -13.08 -9.03
C SER A 66 0.78 -12.69 -8.61
N ASN A 67 0.33 -13.11 -7.43
CA ASN A 67 -1.01 -12.80 -6.94
C ASN A 67 -1.17 -11.29 -6.66
N TRP A 68 -0.15 -10.65 -6.09
CA TRP A 68 -0.16 -9.20 -5.85
C TRP A 68 -0.19 -8.42 -7.17
N LEU A 69 0.75 -8.67 -8.07
CA LEU A 69 0.89 -7.95 -9.34
C LEU A 69 -0.35 -8.08 -10.21
N SER A 70 -0.98 -9.26 -10.26
CA SER A 70 -2.24 -9.46 -10.99
C SER A 70 -3.42 -8.70 -10.38
N ALA A 71 -3.53 -8.65 -9.05
CA ALA A 71 -4.60 -7.94 -8.36
C ALA A 71 -4.38 -6.42 -8.29
N HIS A 72 -3.13 -5.98 -8.46
CA HIS A 72 -2.65 -4.67 -8.08
C HIS A 72 -3.51 -3.51 -8.60
N ALA A 73 -3.65 -3.41 -9.93
CA ALA A 73 -4.36 -2.29 -10.57
C ALA A 73 -5.85 -2.26 -10.19
N LEU A 74 -6.49 -3.43 -10.08
CA LEU A 74 -7.89 -3.52 -9.69
C LEU A 74 -8.10 -3.14 -8.22
N TRP A 75 -7.18 -3.56 -7.34
CA TRP A 75 -7.23 -3.19 -5.93
C TRP A 75 -7.05 -1.68 -5.74
N LEU A 76 -6.07 -1.06 -6.41
CA LEU A 76 -5.88 0.40 -6.38
C LEU A 76 -7.13 1.16 -6.84
N SER A 77 -7.72 0.73 -7.96
CA SER A 77 -8.98 1.31 -8.46
C SER A 77 -10.11 1.18 -7.44
N GLN A 78 -10.26 0.00 -6.81
CA GLN A 78 -11.27 -0.20 -5.79
C GLN A 78 -11.07 0.74 -4.58
N VAL A 79 -9.85 0.81 -4.03
CA VAL A 79 -9.54 1.65 -2.87
C VAL A 79 -9.72 3.14 -3.18
N ASN A 80 -9.38 3.57 -4.40
CA ASN A 80 -9.52 4.96 -4.82
C ASN A 80 -10.98 5.39 -5.01
N VAL A 81 -11.81 4.55 -5.64
CA VAL A 81 -13.22 4.88 -5.93
C VAL A 81 -14.10 4.68 -4.70
N HIS A 82 -13.86 3.63 -3.92
CA HIS A 82 -14.64 3.29 -2.74
C HIS A 82 -13.70 3.09 -1.57
N SER A 83 -13.63 4.05 -0.65
CA SER A 83 -12.99 3.81 0.65
C SER A 83 -13.62 2.56 1.27
N PRO A 84 -12.86 1.46 1.43
CA PRO A 84 -13.46 0.18 1.76
C PRO A 84 -14.10 0.24 3.15
N SER A 85 -15.39 -0.08 3.24
CA SER A 85 -16.12 -0.14 4.51
C SER A 85 -15.58 -1.22 5.45
N LYS A 86 -14.87 -2.21 4.89
CA LYS A 86 -14.11 -3.24 5.60
C LYS A 86 -12.70 -3.29 5.06
N VAL A 87 -11.73 -3.09 5.94
CA VAL A 87 -10.31 -3.18 5.57
C VAL A 87 -9.81 -4.62 5.81
N PRO A 88 -9.00 -5.21 4.90
CA PRO A 88 -8.43 -6.53 5.13
C PRO A 88 -7.61 -6.61 6.43
N LEU A 89 -7.63 -7.77 7.09
CA LEU A 89 -6.72 -8.07 8.19
C LEU A 89 -5.37 -8.58 7.65
N PRO A 90 -4.27 -8.51 8.43
CA PRO A 90 -2.96 -9.00 8.00
C PRO A 90 -2.98 -10.47 7.57
N GLN A 91 -3.77 -11.30 8.25
CA GLN A 91 -3.91 -12.71 7.92
C GLN A 91 -4.63 -12.92 6.58
N MET A 92 -5.63 -12.09 6.27
CA MET A 92 -6.37 -12.16 5.01
C MET A 92 -5.46 -11.87 3.82
N TRP A 93 -4.54 -10.92 3.95
CA TRP A 93 -3.50 -10.68 2.95
C TRP A 93 -2.59 -11.90 2.76
N ARG A 94 -2.11 -12.51 3.85
CA ARG A 94 -1.28 -13.72 3.77
C ARG A 94 -2.02 -14.87 3.08
N ASP A 95 -3.30 -15.04 3.39
CA ASP A 95 -4.12 -16.12 2.84
C ASP A 95 -4.37 -15.89 1.35
N PHE A 96 -4.75 -14.66 0.96
CA PHE A 96 -4.90 -14.25 -0.43
C PHE A 96 -3.62 -14.47 -1.25
N LEU A 97 -2.49 -13.95 -0.77
CA LEU A 97 -1.21 -14.04 -1.47
C LEU A 97 -0.68 -15.48 -1.58
N ASN A 98 -1.07 -16.37 -0.66
CA ASN A 98 -0.62 -17.76 -0.63
C ASN A 98 -1.60 -18.76 -1.30
N THR A 99 -2.70 -18.27 -1.89
CA THR A 99 -3.73 -19.16 -2.43
C THR A 99 -3.33 -19.67 -3.82
N ILE A 100 -3.40 -21.00 -3.98
CA ILE A 100 -3.28 -21.70 -5.26
C ILE A 100 -4.68 -21.92 -5.83
N ASN A 101 -4.83 -21.73 -7.14
CA ASN A 101 -6.04 -21.91 -7.97
C ASN A 101 -6.91 -23.14 -7.57
N THR A 102 -6.28 -24.22 -7.11
CA THR A 102 -6.94 -25.50 -6.75
C THR A 102 -7.69 -25.51 -5.41
N THR A 103 -7.53 -24.51 -4.52
CA THR A 103 -7.97 -24.63 -3.12
C THR A 103 -9.34 -24.01 -2.80
N TRP A 104 -9.99 -23.30 -3.73
CA TRP A 104 -11.30 -22.67 -3.48
C TRP A 104 -12.47 -23.65 -3.30
N LEU A 105 -12.29 -24.91 -3.72
CA LEU A 105 -13.34 -25.94 -3.69
C LEU A 105 -13.36 -26.78 -2.39
N SER A 106 -12.53 -26.48 -1.39
CA SER A 106 -12.43 -27.28 -0.15
C SER A 106 -13.30 -26.72 0.99
N SER A 107 -14.35 -27.48 1.34
CA SER A 107 -15.32 -27.19 2.41
C SER A 107 -14.76 -27.53 3.81
N THR A 108 -13.91 -26.69 4.37
CA THR A 108 -13.53 -26.72 5.80
C THR A 108 -13.39 -25.28 6.33
N ARG A 109 -12.92 -25.05 7.57
CA ARG A 109 -12.71 -23.73 8.19
C ARG A 109 -11.98 -22.69 7.29
N SER A 110 -11.25 -23.18 6.29
CA SER A 110 -10.67 -22.38 5.19
C SER A 110 -11.72 -21.65 4.34
N ALA A 111 -12.91 -22.21 4.14
CA ALA A 111 -13.99 -21.64 3.33
C ALA A 111 -14.60 -20.36 3.94
N SER A 112 -14.73 -20.24 5.27
CA SER A 112 -15.24 -19.01 5.89
C SER A 112 -14.25 -17.86 5.77
N THR A 113 -12.96 -18.14 5.94
CA THR A 113 -11.88 -17.16 5.78
C THR A 113 -11.77 -16.72 4.32
N LYS A 114 -11.90 -17.68 3.39
CA LYS A 114 -11.96 -17.43 1.94
C LYS A 114 -13.16 -16.60 1.51
N SER A 115 -14.34 -16.89 2.05
CA SER A 115 -15.55 -16.09 1.81
C SER A 115 -15.39 -14.66 2.34
N ALA A 116 -14.73 -14.47 3.49
CA ALA A 116 -14.42 -13.14 4.00
C ALA A 116 -13.40 -12.41 3.10
N VAL A 117 -12.38 -13.10 2.56
CA VAL A 117 -11.44 -12.52 1.60
C VAL A 117 -12.16 -12.09 0.33
N LEU A 118 -13.06 -12.91 -0.21
CA LEU A 118 -13.89 -12.53 -1.36
C LEU A 118 -14.81 -11.34 -1.08
N ASP A 119 -15.45 -11.30 0.09
CA ASP A 119 -16.34 -10.21 0.49
C ASP A 119 -15.60 -8.86 0.57
N ILE A 120 -14.34 -8.87 1.01
CA ILE A 120 -13.53 -7.64 1.16
C ILE A 120 -12.81 -7.27 -0.14
N LEU A 121 -12.09 -8.21 -0.76
CA LEU A 121 -11.29 -7.95 -1.96
C LEU A 121 -12.12 -7.91 -3.24
N GLY A 122 -13.33 -8.49 -3.24
CA GLY A 122 -14.15 -8.61 -4.43
C GLY A 122 -13.78 -9.81 -5.31
N GLU A 123 -14.81 -10.41 -5.92
CA GLU A 123 -14.66 -11.60 -6.74
C GLU A 123 -13.78 -11.39 -7.97
N SER A 124 -13.88 -10.22 -8.62
CA SER A 124 -13.08 -9.89 -9.81
C SER A 124 -11.58 -9.88 -9.54
N ILE A 125 -11.15 -9.27 -8.42
CA ILE A 125 -9.74 -9.22 -8.02
C ILE A 125 -9.21 -10.62 -7.71
N VAL A 126 -9.99 -11.42 -7.00
CA VAL A 126 -9.61 -12.80 -6.69
C VAL A 126 -9.53 -13.65 -7.96
N GLN A 127 -10.48 -13.53 -8.88
CA GLN A 127 -10.46 -14.24 -10.16
C GLN A 127 -9.29 -13.82 -11.06
N VAL A 128 -8.93 -12.55 -11.10
CA VAL A 128 -7.77 -12.09 -11.91
C VAL A 128 -6.45 -12.59 -11.31
N ALA A 129 -6.32 -12.59 -9.99
CA ALA A 129 -5.11 -13.09 -9.34
C ALA A 129 -4.99 -14.62 -9.42
N GLN A 130 -6.10 -15.35 -9.31
CA GLN A 130 -6.08 -16.79 -8.99
C GLN A 130 -6.86 -17.67 -9.97
N GLY A 131 -7.71 -17.11 -10.82
CA GLY A 131 -8.74 -17.80 -11.61
C GLY A 131 -8.36 -18.24 -13.02
N LEU A 132 -7.11 -18.02 -13.45
CA LEU A 132 -6.64 -18.51 -14.74
C LEU A 132 -6.12 -19.95 -14.61
N ALA A 133 -6.81 -20.91 -15.24
CA ALA A 133 -6.41 -22.33 -15.31
C ALA A 133 -4.97 -22.52 -15.86
N VAL A 134 -4.48 -21.51 -16.59
CA VAL A 134 -3.09 -21.34 -16.98
C VAL A 134 -2.65 -19.96 -16.50
N ALA A 135 -1.80 -19.91 -15.46
CA ALA A 135 -1.22 -18.65 -15.01
C ALA A 135 -0.62 -17.90 -16.21
N PRO A 136 -0.91 -16.59 -16.37
CA PRO A 136 -0.40 -15.85 -17.51
C PRO A 136 1.13 -15.93 -17.52
N ALA A 137 1.72 -16.06 -18.71
CA ALA A 137 3.18 -16.11 -18.82
C ALA A 137 3.82 -14.79 -18.37
N GLU A 138 3.09 -13.69 -18.55
CA GLU A 138 3.52 -12.32 -18.30
C GLU A 138 2.41 -11.53 -17.61
N ILE A 139 2.79 -10.65 -16.69
CA ILE A 139 1.91 -9.70 -16.00
C ILE A 139 2.36 -8.28 -16.37
N LEU A 140 1.42 -7.42 -16.77
CA LEU A 140 1.70 -6.01 -17.00
C LEU A 140 1.62 -5.26 -15.66
N TRP A 141 2.72 -4.67 -15.22
CA TRP A 141 2.78 -3.88 -14.00
C TRP A 141 3.49 -2.56 -14.29
N GLN A 142 2.81 -1.43 -14.07
CA GLN A 142 3.32 -0.07 -14.32
C GLN A 142 3.94 0.09 -15.72
N GLY A 143 3.28 -0.47 -16.74
CA GLY A 143 3.75 -0.44 -18.12
C GLY A 143 4.90 -1.40 -18.44
N ILE A 144 5.41 -2.16 -17.46
CA ILE A 144 6.48 -3.14 -17.61
C ILE A 144 5.88 -4.55 -17.69
N GLN A 145 6.32 -5.33 -18.67
CA GLN A 145 5.99 -6.75 -18.75
C GLN A 145 6.91 -7.56 -17.83
N VAL A 146 6.31 -8.21 -16.83
CA VAL A 146 7.01 -9.05 -15.85
C VAL A 146 6.73 -10.51 -16.15
N GLN A 147 7.77 -11.29 -16.45
CA GLN A 147 7.64 -12.73 -16.69
C GLN A 147 7.37 -13.48 -15.39
N VAL A 148 6.29 -14.25 -15.32
CA VAL A 148 5.89 -14.98 -14.10
C VAL A 148 6.90 -16.05 -13.70
N LEU A 149 7.68 -16.57 -14.66
CA LEU A 149 8.74 -17.53 -14.40
C LEU A 149 9.92 -16.94 -13.61
N THR A 150 10.23 -15.65 -13.76
CA THR A 150 11.36 -15.01 -13.08
C THR A 150 11.02 -14.63 -11.64
N LEU A 151 9.75 -14.59 -11.26
CA LEU A 151 9.30 -14.21 -9.92
C LEU A 151 9.74 -15.17 -8.80
N SER A 152 10.20 -16.39 -9.12
CA SER A 152 10.82 -17.28 -8.12
C SER A 152 12.16 -16.72 -7.62
N ASN A 153 12.86 -15.98 -8.47
CA ASN A 153 14.08 -15.24 -8.14
C ASN A 153 14.02 -13.86 -8.82
N PRO A 154 13.16 -12.96 -8.30
CA PRO A 154 12.87 -11.70 -8.95
C PRO A 154 14.10 -10.79 -8.93
N PRO A 155 14.29 -9.95 -9.95
CA PRO A 155 15.37 -9.00 -9.93
C PRO A 155 15.20 -8.01 -8.76
N LEU A 156 16.32 -7.56 -8.18
CA LEU A 156 16.32 -6.71 -6.99
C LEU A 156 15.47 -5.44 -7.18
N TRP A 157 15.59 -4.79 -8.35
CA TRP A 157 14.85 -3.58 -8.66
C TRP A 157 13.34 -3.78 -8.53
N LEU A 158 12.80 -4.93 -8.97
CA LEU A 158 11.36 -5.22 -8.91
C LEU A 158 10.88 -5.32 -7.47
N ILE A 159 11.66 -5.98 -6.61
CA ILE A 159 11.34 -6.09 -5.18
C ILE A 159 11.40 -4.72 -4.53
N CYS A 160 12.47 -3.96 -4.74
CA CYS A 160 12.60 -2.61 -4.19
C CYS A 160 11.44 -1.71 -4.61
N SER A 161 11.05 -1.74 -5.89
CA SER A 161 9.94 -0.94 -6.40
C SER A 161 8.59 -1.34 -5.78
N ILE A 162 8.28 -2.65 -5.67
CA ILE A 162 7.06 -3.12 -5.00
C ILE A 162 7.05 -2.72 -3.52
N LEU A 163 8.18 -2.85 -2.82
CA LEU A 163 8.26 -2.48 -1.41
C LEU A 163 8.03 -0.99 -1.24
N TRP A 164 8.71 -0.16 -2.03
CA TRP A 164 8.56 1.29 -2.03
C TRP A 164 7.09 1.70 -2.24
N GLU A 165 6.48 1.21 -3.32
CA GLU A 165 5.07 1.45 -3.64
C GLU A 165 4.16 1.07 -2.46
N LEU A 166 4.35 -0.10 -1.85
CA LEU A 166 3.54 -0.53 -0.71
C LEU A 166 3.71 0.36 0.53
N TYR A 167 4.93 0.84 0.82
CA TYR A 167 5.14 1.82 1.90
C TYR A 167 4.42 3.12 1.60
N GLU A 168 4.55 3.62 0.38
CA GLU A 168 3.98 4.88 -0.03
C GLU A 168 2.44 4.83 -0.04
N LEU A 169 1.84 3.84 -0.70
CA LEU A 169 0.39 3.61 -0.68
C LEU A 169 -0.15 3.44 0.74
N SER A 170 0.56 2.69 1.57
CA SER A 170 0.19 2.51 2.99
C SER A 170 0.24 3.83 3.75
N PHE A 171 1.21 4.69 3.46
CA PHE A 171 1.34 6.01 4.08
C PHE A 171 0.23 6.95 3.60
N GLN A 172 0.06 7.10 2.28
CA GLN A 172 -0.96 7.92 1.64
C GLN A 172 -2.35 7.58 2.19
N TYR A 173 -2.71 6.30 2.22
CA TYR A 173 -4.01 5.87 2.71
C TYR A 173 -4.20 6.14 4.22
N LYS A 174 -3.16 5.90 5.03
CA LYS A 174 -3.24 6.20 6.48
C LYS A 174 -3.38 7.69 6.74
N LEU A 175 -2.69 8.52 5.96
CA LEU A 175 -2.79 9.96 6.06
C LEU A 175 -4.19 10.43 5.65
N TYR A 176 -4.74 9.91 4.55
CA TYR A 176 -6.12 10.17 4.12
C TYR A 176 -7.15 9.81 5.19
N VAL A 177 -7.08 8.61 5.77
CA VAL A 177 -8.03 8.17 6.80
C VAL A 177 -7.84 8.99 8.09
N LEU A 178 -6.61 9.37 8.43
CA LEU A 178 -6.31 10.20 9.59
C LEU A 178 -6.87 11.62 9.41
N ASP A 179 -6.61 12.23 8.25
CA ASP A 179 -7.11 13.55 7.89
C ASP A 179 -8.64 13.59 7.95
N TRP A 180 -9.32 12.63 7.32
CA TRP A 180 -10.77 12.47 7.38
C TRP A 180 -11.30 12.41 8.82
N ALA A 181 -10.59 11.70 9.71
CA ALA A 181 -11.00 11.58 11.11
C ALA A 181 -10.75 12.85 11.96
N ILE A 182 -9.73 13.65 11.62
CA ILE A 182 -9.39 14.88 12.35
C ILE A 182 -10.27 16.04 11.87
N VAL A 183 -10.36 16.25 10.55
CA VAL A 183 -11.04 17.39 9.92
C VAL A 183 -12.29 16.96 9.14
N GLY A 184 -13.04 15.96 9.63
CA GLY A 184 -14.22 15.41 8.94
C GLY A 184 -15.29 16.43 8.51
N HIS A 185 -15.33 17.62 9.11
CA HIS A 185 -16.19 18.72 8.67
C HIS A 185 -15.82 19.27 7.28
N LEU A 186 -14.53 19.27 6.90
CA LEU A 186 -14.06 19.64 5.57
C LEU A 186 -14.44 18.59 4.51
N TRP A 187 -14.74 17.36 4.95
CA TRP A 187 -15.20 16.26 4.11
C TRP A 187 -16.72 16.17 3.97
N SER A 188 -17.48 17.17 4.46
CA SER A 188 -18.94 17.11 4.56
C SER A 188 -19.69 17.73 3.38
N THR A 189 -19.02 18.52 2.53
CA THR A 189 -19.63 19.20 1.37
C THR A 189 -18.75 19.06 0.14
N ASP A 190 -19.36 18.82 -1.02
CA ASP A 190 -18.65 18.48 -2.27
C ASP A 190 -17.52 19.46 -2.64
N GLU A 191 -17.72 20.78 -2.50
CA GLU A 191 -16.72 21.78 -2.88
C GLU A 191 -15.52 21.83 -1.91
N VAL A 192 -15.79 21.87 -0.60
CA VAL A 192 -14.73 21.87 0.43
C VAL A 192 -13.98 20.54 0.42
N GLN A 193 -14.69 19.44 0.20
CA GLN A 193 -14.09 18.11 0.06
C GLN A 193 -13.13 18.05 -1.13
N LEU A 194 -13.55 18.55 -2.30
CA LEU A 194 -12.71 18.53 -3.50
C LEU A 194 -11.44 19.37 -3.32
N ASN A 195 -11.55 20.56 -2.74
CA ASN A 195 -10.40 21.42 -2.45
C ASN A 195 -9.44 20.76 -1.44
N HIS A 196 -9.99 20.17 -0.37
CA HIS A 196 -9.18 19.50 0.65
C HIS A 196 -8.52 18.23 0.14
N GLN A 197 -9.23 17.44 -0.67
CA GLN A 197 -8.68 16.27 -1.34
C GLN A 197 -7.58 16.67 -2.35
N THR A 198 -7.74 17.78 -3.06
CA THR A 198 -6.71 18.33 -3.96
C THR A 198 -5.46 18.73 -3.19
N LEU A 199 -5.61 19.39 -2.04
CA LEU A 199 -4.50 19.73 -1.15
C LEU A 199 -3.81 18.48 -0.60
N LEU A 200 -4.57 17.45 -0.21
CA LEU A 200 -4.00 16.19 0.26
C LEU A 200 -3.22 15.48 -0.83
N HIS A 201 -3.70 15.47 -2.07
CA HIS A 201 -2.99 14.83 -3.18
C HIS A 201 -1.75 15.61 -3.61
N SER A 202 -1.76 16.94 -3.49
CA SER A 202 -0.64 17.81 -3.90
C SER A 202 0.61 17.69 -3.02
N ILE A 203 0.56 16.94 -1.92
CA ILE A 203 1.74 16.62 -1.09
C ILE A 203 2.55 15.45 -1.68
N PHE A 204 1.95 14.68 -2.58
CA PHE A 204 2.59 13.58 -3.29
C PHE A 204 2.85 13.96 -4.75
N PRO A 205 3.86 13.36 -5.40
CA PRO A 205 3.98 13.49 -6.84
C PRO A 205 2.74 12.90 -7.55
N GLY A 206 2.52 13.30 -8.81
CA GLY A 206 1.42 12.82 -9.64
C GLY A 206 0.08 13.55 -9.45
N GLU A 207 -0.75 13.58 -10.49
CA GLU A 207 -2.07 14.23 -10.46
C GLU A 207 -3.19 13.28 -9.98
N SER A 208 -2.87 11.98 -9.89
CA SER A 208 -3.85 10.89 -9.78
C SER A 208 -4.02 10.32 -8.36
N GLY A 209 -3.41 10.93 -7.34
CA GLY A 209 -3.50 10.45 -5.94
C GLY A 209 -3.00 9.00 -5.78
N LEU A 210 -3.82 8.12 -5.18
CA LEU A 210 -3.50 6.68 -5.05
C LEU A 210 -3.35 5.97 -6.41
N LEU A 211 -3.89 6.54 -7.49
CA LEU A 211 -3.75 6.00 -8.85
C LEU A 211 -2.46 6.43 -9.55
N MET A 212 -1.63 7.30 -8.96
CA MET A 212 -0.31 7.63 -9.54
C MET A 212 0.49 6.36 -9.85
N TRP A 213 0.40 5.35 -8.99
CA TRP A 213 1.09 4.07 -9.17
C TRP A 213 0.48 3.13 -10.22
N SER A 214 -0.62 3.54 -10.88
CA SER A 214 -1.12 2.91 -12.10
C SER A 214 -0.52 3.52 -13.37
N GLU A 215 0.15 4.67 -13.26
CA GLU A 215 0.93 5.28 -14.34
C GLU A 215 2.28 4.54 -14.48
N PRO A 216 2.93 4.60 -15.65
CA PRO A 216 4.26 4.02 -15.82
C PRO A 216 5.22 4.60 -14.77
N LEU A 217 6.07 3.76 -14.18
CA LEU A 217 7.12 4.22 -13.27
C LEU A 217 7.90 5.34 -13.96
N LEU A 218 7.89 6.53 -13.35
CA LEU A 218 8.79 7.59 -13.75
C LEU A 218 10.20 7.03 -13.62
N GLN A 219 11.00 7.19 -14.69
CA GLN A 219 12.27 6.49 -14.84
C GLN A 219 13.26 6.78 -13.69
N GLU A 220 13.04 7.86 -12.92
CA GLU A 220 13.81 8.19 -11.71
C GLU A 220 12.89 8.61 -10.53
N PRO A 221 12.36 7.64 -9.75
CA PRO A 221 11.44 7.91 -8.62
C PRO A 221 12.04 8.77 -7.50
N HIS A 222 13.38 8.86 -7.44
CA HIS A 222 14.13 9.61 -6.42
C HIS A 222 14.27 11.11 -6.73
N GLU A 223 13.78 11.57 -7.89
CA GLU A 223 13.85 12.97 -8.31
C GLU A 223 12.53 13.73 -8.12
N LEU A 224 11.50 13.12 -7.50
CA LEU A 224 10.18 13.75 -7.31
C LEU A 224 9.62 13.65 -5.87
N GLY A 225 8.71 14.58 -5.54
CA GLY A 225 8.01 14.60 -4.25
C GLY A 225 8.83 15.17 -3.08
N MET A 226 8.56 14.70 -1.86
CA MET A 226 9.30 15.15 -0.67
C MET A 226 10.66 14.46 -0.49
N CYS A 227 10.95 13.43 -1.28
CA CYS A 227 12.15 12.60 -1.12
C CYS A 227 13.33 13.06 -1.98
N THR A 228 13.18 14.14 -2.77
CA THR A 228 14.24 14.62 -3.66
C THR A 228 15.31 15.39 -2.91
N ALA A 229 16.54 15.33 -3.43
CA ALA A 229 17.63 16.17 -2.96
C ALA A 229 17.52 17.63 -3.41
N SER A 230 16.66 17.93 -4.40
CA SER A 230 16.48 19.28 -4.94
C SER A 230 15.47 20.06 -4.11
N MET A 231 15.93 21.14 -3.48
CA MET A 231 15.05 21.99 -2.68
C MET A 231 13.96 22.64 -3.53
N GLU A 232 14.25 22.99 -4.78
CA GLU A 232 13.28 23.62 -5.70
C GLU A 232 12.11 22.67 -6.02
N ILE A 233 12.38 21.36 -6.13
CA ILE A 233 11.37 20.35 -6.43
C ILE A 233 10.62 19.94 -5.15
N THR A 234 11.33 19.82 -4.02
CA THR A 234 10.76 19.37 -2.75
C THR A 234 9.89 20.44 -2.06
N LEU A 235 10.22 21.73 -2.22
CA LEU A 235 9.59 22.82 -1.48
C LEU A 235 8.06 22.91 -1.66
N PRO A 236 7.48 22.80 -2.87
CA PRO A 236 6.02 22.81 -3.06
C PRO A 236 5.32 21.72 -2.23
N TYR A 237 5.82 20.48 -2.25
CA TYR A 237 5.23 19.37 -1.51
C TYR A 237 5.28 19.57 0.01
N VAL A 238 6.40 20.11 0.50
CA VAL A 238 6.57 20.42 1.93
C VAL A 238 5.63 21.55 2.36
N ASN A 239 5.47 22.58 1.53
CA ASN A 239 4.55 23.67 1.82
C ASN A 239 3.10 23.18 1.85
N ASN A 240 2.69 22.37 0.88
CA ASN A 240 1.35 21.77 0.85
C ASN A 240 1.10 20.88 2.07
N PHE A 241 2.10 20.09 2.48
CA PHE A 241 2.00 19.28 3.69
C PHE A 241 1.88 20.15 4.95
N HIS A 242 2.61 21.26 5.01
CA HIS A 242 2.47 22.21 6.12
C HIS A 242 1.09 22.87 6.13
N GLU A 243 0.55 23.27 4.98
CA GLU A 243 -0.81 23.80 4.86
C GLU A 243 -1.86 22.77 5.31
N LEU A 244 -1.72 21.50 4.92
CA LEU A 244 -2.59 20.41 5.37
C LEU A 244 -2.60 20.27 6.90
N LEU A 245 -1.45 20.46 7.55
CA LEU A 245 -1.32 20.37 9.02
C LEU A 245 -1.88 21.59 9.77
N LEU A 246 -2.13 22.71 9.08
CA LEU A 246 -2.68 23.94 9.67
C LEU A 246 -4.20 24.07 9.52
N ALA A 247 -4.82 23.25 8.66
CA ALA A 247 -6.27 23.18 8.45
C ALA A 247 -6.99 22.50 9.64
#